data_AF-A0A350YPJ6-F1
#
_entry.id   AF-A0A350YPJ6-F1
#
_cell.length_a   1.000
_cell.length_b   1.000
_cell.length_c   1.000
_cell.angle_alpha   90.00
_cell.angle_beta   90.00
_cell.angle_gamma   90.00
#
_symmetry.space_group_name_H-M   'P 1'
#
loop_
_entity.id
_entity.type
_entity.pdbx_description
1 polymer ?
#
loop_
_entity_poly.entity_id
_entity_poly.type
_entity_poly.pdbx_seq_one_letter_code
_entity_poly.pdbx_strand_id
1 'polypeptide(L)' 'MDIAYFNGSYMPRDEIRISPDDRGFLFAEGIYEVVRWYQGFFFDMDGHVARM' A
#
# COMPACT_ATOMS: atom_id res chain seq x y z
N MET A 1 -10.72 7.47 10.34
CA MET A 1 -10.13 6.28 10.98
C MET A 1 -9.79 5.37 9.85
N ASP A 2 -8.50 5.31 9.52
CA ASP A 2 -8.04 4.78 8.24
C ASP A 2 -7.72 3.30 8.42
N ILE A 3 -8.26 2.47 7.55
CA ILE A 3 -7.98 1.04 7.51
C ILE A 3 -6.94 0.75 6.46
N ALA A 4 -6.01 -0.16 6.76
CA ALA A 4 -5.00 -0.60 5.83
C ALA A 4 -4.96 -2.12 5.77
N TYR A 5 -4.63 -2.64 4.59
CA TYR A 5 -4.40 -4.06 4.39
C TYR A 5 -2.92 -4.35 4.57
N PHE A 6 -2.58 -5.17 5.57
CA PHE A 6 -1.21 -5.51 5.93
C PHE A 6 -1.10 -7.00 6.22
N ASN A 7 -0.17 -7.68 5.53
CA ASN A 7 0.14 -9.10 5.71
C ASN A 7 -1.08 -10.04 5.78
N GLY A 8 -2.06 -9.86 4.89
CA GLY A 8 -3.23 -10.74 4.80
C GLY A 8 -4.44 -10.29 5.63
N SER A 9 -4.36 -9.15 6.33
CA SER A 9 -5.40 -8.69 7.24
C SER A 9 -5.72 -7.21 7.09
N TYR A 10 -6.97 -6.83 7.34
CA TYR A 10 -7.38 -5.43 7.46
C TYR A 10 -7.26 -4.99 8.92
N MET A 11 -6.55 -3.89 9.17
CA MET A 11 -6.33 -3.35 10.51
C MET A 11 -6.25 -1.82 10.53
N PRO A 12 -6.41 -1.18 11.70
CA PRO A 12 -6.20 0.27 11.84
C PRO A 12 -4.78 0.67 11.42
N ARG A 13 -4.65 1.75 10.65
CA ARG A 13 -3.36 2.21 10.11
C ARG A 13 -2.32 2.51 11.19
N ASP A 14 -2.75 2.99 12.35
CA ASP A 14 -1.91 3.29 13.51
C ASP A 14 -1.39 2.05 14.25
N GLU A 15 -1.94 0.86 13.97
CA GLU A 15 -1.47 -0.41 14.51
C GLU A 15 -0.43 -1.11 13.61
N ILE A 16 -0.24 -0.66 12.36
CA ILE A 16 0.74 -1.24 11.44
C ILE A 16 2.17 -1.03 11.94
N ARG A 17 2.97 -2.10 11.91
CA ARG A 17 4.39 -2.09 12.26
C ARG A 17 5.19 -2.84 11.21
N ILE A 18 6.28 -2.23 10.76
CA ILE A 18 7.27 -2.85 9.88
C ILE A 18 8.52 -3.16 10.73
N SER A 19 9.22 -4.25 10.42
CA SER A 19 10.46 -4.59 11.11
C SER A 19 11.52 -3.50 10.86
N PRO A 20 12.29 -3.09 11.87
CA PRO A 20 13.47 -2.24 11.65
C PRO A 20 14.50 -2.88 10.71
N ASP A 21 14.50 -4.21 10.59
CA ASP A 21 15.40 -4.98 9.71
C ASP A 21 14.81 -5.21 8.29
N ASP A 22 13.64 -4.63 7.99
CA ASP A 22 13.03 -4.73 6.67
C ASP A 22 13.90 -4.02 5.61
N ARG A 23 14.15 -4.67 4.48
CA ARG A 23 15.02 -4.12 3.43
C ARG A 23 14.39 -2.94 2.70
N GLY A 24 13.07 -2.91 2.58
CA GLY A 24 12.33 -1.76 2.09
C GLY A 24 12.48 -0.55 3.00
N PHE A 25 12.55 -0.77 4.32
CA PHE A 25 12.83 0.30 5.29
C PHE A 25 14.31 0.72 5.28
N LEU A 26 15.25 -0.23 5.32
CA LEU A 26 16.69 0.06 5.44
C LEU A 26 17.34 0.57 4.15
N PHE A 27 16.94 0.04 3.00
CA PHE A 27 17.62 0.26 1.72
C PHE A 27 16.72 0.88 0.66
N ALA A 28 15.49 1.28 1.03
CA ALA A 28 14.45 1.68 0.08
C ALA A 28 14.20 0.62 -1.01
N GLU A 29 14.43 -0.66 -0.68
CA GLU A 29 14.18 -1.79 -1.57
C GLU A 29 12.69 -2.14 -1.55
N GLY A 30 11.90 -1.33 -2.24
CA GLY A 30 10.48 -1.50 -2.38
C GLY A 30 9.96 -0.73 -3.57
N ILE A 31 8.86 -1.21 -4.12
CA ILE A 31 8.08 -0.48 -5.13
C ILE A 31 6.77 -0.05 -4.48
N TYR A 32 6.23 1.08 -4.94
CA TYR A 32 4.94 1.56 -4.49
C TYR A 32 4.20 2.17 -5.67
N GLU A 33 2.88 2.21 -5.56
CA GLU A 33 2.01 2.82 -6.56
C GLU A 33 0.85 3.50 -5.85
N VAL A 34 0.23 4.50 -6.50
CA VAL A 34 -0.88 5.26 -5.91
C VAL A 34 -1.99 5.41 -6.92
N VAL A 35 -3.18 4.90 -6.56
CA VAL A 35 -4.39 5.01 -7.39
C VAL A 35 -5.40 5.92 -6.71
N ARG A 36 -6.06 6.77 -7.50
CA ARG A 36 -7.15 7.62 -7.00
C ARG A 36 -8.48 6.87 -7.07
N TRP A 37 -9.30 7.02 -6.05
CA TRP A 37 -10.65 6.47 -5.98
C TRP A 37 -11.67 7.60 -5.96
N TYR A 38 -12.60 7.59 -6.91
CA TYR A 38 -13.63 8.60 -7.09
C TYR A 38 -15.00 7.93 -7.20
N GLN A 39 -15.93 8.32 -6.33
CA GLN A 39 -17.34 7.94 -6.44
C GLN A 39 -17.59 6.43 -6.67
N GLY A 40 -16.81 5.56 -6.04
CA GLY A 40 -16.96 4.11 -6.16
C GLY A 40 -16.06 3.44 -7.20
N PHE A 41 -15.27 4.19 -7.99
CA PHE A 41 -14.40 3.62 -9.03
C PHE A 41 -12.95 4.06 -8.89
N PHE A 42 -12.02 3.16 -9.25
CA PHE A 42 -10.60 3.48 -9.36
C PHE A 42 -10.31 4.14 -10.71
N PHE A 43 -9.50 5.19 -10.70
CA PHE A 43 -9.03 5.84 -11.92
C PHE A 43 -7.88 5.04 -12.53
N ASP A 44 -8.05 4.58 -13.78
CA ASP A 44 -7.04 3.86 -14.57
C ASP A 44 -6.33 2.71 -13.83
N MET A 45 -7.11 1.84 -13.17
CA MET A 45 -6.56 0.74 -12.37
C MET A 45 -5.63 -0.17 -13.19
N ASP A 46 -6.00 -0.48 -14.44
CA ASP A 46 -5.22 -1.36 -15.32
C ASP A 46 -3.84 -0.76 -15.62
N GLY A 47 -3.75 0.55 -15.88
CA GLY A 47 -2.47 1.23 -16.09
C GLY A 47 -1.58 1.22 -14.84
N HIS A 48 -2.17 1.40 -13.66
CA HIS A 48 -1.43 1.33 -12.40
C HIS A 48 -0.95 -0.09 -12.08
N VAL A 49 -1.76 -1.14 -12.33
CA VAL A 49 -1.34 -2.54 -12.15
C VAL A 49 -0.23 -2.91 -13.14
N ALA A 50 -0.33 -2.48 -14.40
CA ALA A 50 0.67 -2.82 -15.41
C ALA A 50 2.05 -2.19 -15.16
N ARG A 51 2.10 -1.08 -14.41
CA ARG A 51 3.35 -0.41 -14.01
C ARG A 51 3.96 -0.97 -12.73
N MET A 52 3.14 -1.62 -11.89
CA MET A 52 3.58 -2.25 -10.64
C MET A 52 4.48 -3.46 -10.90
#